data_AF-A0A1W6DS19-F1
#
_entry.id   AF-A0A1W6DS19-F1
#
_cell.length_a   1.000
_cell.length_b   1.000
_cell.length_c   1.000
_cell.angle_alpha   90.00
_cell.angle_beta   90.00
_cell.angle_gamma   90.00
#
_symmetry.space_group_name_H-M   'P 1'
#
loop_
_entity.id
_entity.type
_entity.pdbx_description
1 polymer ?
#
loop_
_entity_poly.entity_id
_entity_poly.type
_entity_poly.pdbx_seq_one_letter_code
_entity_poly.pdbx_strand_id
1 'polypeptide(L)'
;MLPDIAPVAPSDEPGSGRLAGLDELVETTGRIRSGIESVVTGRPDLVTVTVAVLLAQGHLLVEDVPGVGKTTLAKALARTIDCKVGRIQFTPDLLPSDLTGVNIYRAANHEFEFRPGPVFSNIVIGDEINRASPKTQSALLECMEEGQTTVDGTTHMLPSPFLVVATQNPVEMEGTYPLPEAQRDRFMARLTVGYPDVDAELRMLDRQESDNPLAHLRPVTTGADVLRFAEVARSVHASTAVKRYVLALVTGTREHPGLRLGASPRTTLQLLRAAKALAAMAGRDHVLPDDVQYLAVPVLAHRLVVTTEARLSGQDAEAVVASLVAQTPIPALDATERR
;
A
#
# COMPACT_ATOMS: atom_id res chain seq x y z
N MET A 1 -43.50 -32.72 -51.08
CA MET A 1 -42.97 -31.42 -50.62
C MET A 1 -42.59 -31.59 -49.16
N LEU A 2 -41.32 -31.86 -48.91
CA LEU A 2 -40.71 -31.98 -47.59
C LEU A 2 -39.95 -30.68 -47.29
N PRO A 3 -39.86 -30.26 -46.01
CA PRO A 3 -39.51 -28.89 -45.66
C PRO A 3 -38.01 -28.60 -45.79
N ASP A 4 -37.78 -27.33 -46.10
CA ASP A 4 -36.52 -26.62 -46.23
C ASP A 4 -35.81 -26.55 -44.87
N ILE A 5 -34.60 -27.13 -44.76
CA ILE A 5 -33.74 -26.99 -43.60
C ILE A 5 -32.84 -25.78 -43.85
N ALA A 6 -33.14 -24.69 -43.14
CA ALA A 6 -32.35 -23.47 -43.16
C ALA A 6 -30.89 -23.72 -42.71
N PRO A 7 -29.92 -22.96 -43.23
CA PRO A 7 -28.51 -23.13 -42.90
C PRO A 7 -28.20 -22.64 -41.48
N VAL A 8 -27.45 -23.47 -40.74
CA VAL A 8 -26.81 -23.14 -39.46
C VAL A 8 -25.49 -22.41 -39.72
N ALA A 9 -25.33 -21.19 -39.16
CA ALA A 9 -24.08 -20.54 -38.72
C ALA A 9 -24.33 -19.02 -38.45
N PRO A 10 -23.66 -18.36 -37.47
CA PRO A 10 -22.25 -18.53 -37.17
C PRO A 10 -21.93 -19.09 -35.78
N SER A 11 -20.82 -19.81 -35.78
CA SER A 11 -20.03 -20.33 -34.68
C SER A 11 -19.69 -19.26 -33.64
N ASP A 12 -20.03 -19.54 -32.38
CA ASP A 12 -19.35 -18.96 -31.21
C ASP A 12 -17.89 -19.42 -31.21
N GLU A 13 -16.97 -18.54 -31.61
CA GLU A 13 -15.58 -18.68 -31.19
C GLU A 13 -15.46 -18.30 -29.71
N PRO A 14 -14.72 -19.06 -28.87
CA PRO A 14 -14.50 -18.70 -27.48
C PRO A 14 -13.52 -17.52 -27.40
N GLY A 15 -14.07 -16.31 -27.37
CA GLY A 15 -13.32 -15.09 -27.11
C GLY A 15 -12.71 -15.10 -25.70
N SER A 16 -11.39 -14.92 -25.65
CA SER A 16 -10.57 -14.55 -24.48
C SER A 16 -11.36 -13.74 -23.46
N GLY A 17 -11.75 -14.38 -22.35
CA GLY A 17 -12.52 -13.78 -21.28
C GLY A 17 -11.69 -12.78 -20.49
N ARG A 18 -11.74 -11.50 -20.86
CA ARG A 18 -11.20 -10.42 -20.02
C ARG A 18 -11.82 -10.51 -18.63
N LEU A 19 -11.01 -10.38 -17.59
CA LEU A 19 -11.47 -10.32 -16.21
C LEU A 19 -12.55 -9.24 -16.07
N ALA A 20 -13.73 -9.63 -15.59
CA ALA A 20 -14.85 -8.70 -15.40
C ALA A 20 -14.44 -7.56 -14.44
N GLY A 21 -14.70 -6.32 -14.85
CA GLY A 21 -14.36 -5.12 -14.07
C GLY A 21 -12.91 -4.63 -14.21
N LEU A 22 -12.07 -5.27 -15.03
CA LEU A 22 -10.69 -4.83 -15.25
C LEU A 22 -10.61 -3.47 -15.95
N ASP A 23 -11.40 -3.25 -17.01
CA ASP A 23 -11.40 -1.97 -17.74
C ASP A 23 -11.83 -0.80 -16.84
N GLU A 24 -12.84 -1.02 -15.99
CA GLU A 24 -13.31 -0.03 -15.01
C GLU A 24 -12.28 0.24 -13.90
N LEU A 25 -11.57 -0.81 -13.47
CA LEU A 25 -10.46 -0.69 -12.52
C LEU A 25 -9.35 0.18 -13.11
N VAL A 26 -8.94 -0.06 -14.36
CA VAL A 26 -7.90 0.73 -15.04
C VAL A 26 -8.32 2.19 -15.14
N GLU A 27 -9.55 2.46 -15.60
CA GLU A 27 -10.05 3.83 -15.74
C GLU A 27 -10.08 4.55 -14.38
N THR A 28 -10.62 3.89 -13.35
CA THR A 28 -10.79 4.50 -12.04
C THR A 28 -9.47 4.70 -11.31
N THR A 29 -8.56 3.73 -11.39
CA THR A 29 -7.21 3.88 -10.83
C THR A 29 -6.41 4.94 -11.56
N GLY A 30 -6.59 5.08 -12.88
CA GLY A 30 -6.05 6.20 -13.66
C GLY A 30 -6.52 7.55 -13.11
N ARG A 31 -7.83 7.70 -12.87
CA ARG A 31 -8.40 8.92 -12.27
C ARG A 31 -7.87 9.21 -10.86
N ILE A 32 -7.72 8.18 -10.02
CA ILE A 32 -7.12 8.32 -8.67
C ILE A 32 -5.68 8.82 -8.81
N ARG A 33 -4.87 8.17 -9.66
CA ARG A 33 -3.47 8.56 -9.88
C ARG A 33 -3.35 10.00 -10.36
N SER A 34 -4.12 10.39 -11.38
CA SER A 34 -4.12 11.77 -11.89
C SER A 34 -4.52 12.80 -10.83
N GLY A 35 -5.48 12.48 -9.96
CA GLY A 35 -5.85 13.35 -8.83
C GLY A 35 -4.73 13.48 -7.79
N ILE A 36 -3.97 12.41 -7.54
CA ILE A 36 -2.83 12.49 -6.62
C ILE A 36 -1.68 13.27 -7.27
N GLU A 37 -1.36 13.00 -8.53
CA GLU A 37 -0.29 13.64 -9.31
C GLU A 37 -0.53 15.14 -9.56
N SER A 38 -1.80 15.60 -9.54
CA SER A 38 -2.11 17.03 -9.61
C SER A 38 -1.65 17.80 -8.37
N VAL A 39 -1.42 17.12 -7.25
CA VAL A 39 -0.96 17.72 -5.99
C VAL A 39 0.47 17.33 -5.67
N VAL A 40 0.85 16.07 -5.94
CA VAL A 40 2.20 15.53 -5.70
C VAL A 40 2.99 15.57 -7.00
N THR A 41 3.89 16.55 -7.13
CA THR A 41 4.68 16.78 -8.35
C THR A 41 5.85 15.81 -8.49
N GLY A 42 6.09 15.31 -9.71
CA GLY A 42 7.37 14.67 -10.09
C GLY A 42 7.60 13.27 -9.52
N ARG A 43 6.55 12.61 -9.01
CA ARG A 43 6.67 11.29 -8.34
C ARG A 43 5.62 10.27 -8.81
N PRO A 44 5.50 9.99 -10.13
CA PRO A 44 4.49 9.07 -10.66
C PRO A 44 4.65 7.64 -10.13
N ASP A 45 5.88 7.19 -9.86
CA ASP A 45 6.15 5.87 -9.31
C ASP A 45 5.59 5.71 -7.90
N LEU A 46 5.76 6.74 -7.06
CA LEU A 46 5.27 6.74 -5.70
C LEU A 46 3.74 6.62 -5.67
N VAL A 47 3.07 7.37 -6.55
CA VAL A 47 1.61 7.32 -6.70
C VAL A 47 1.16 5.95 -7.20
N THR A 48 1.88 5.35 -8.14
CA THR A 48 1.60 4.01 -8.66
C THR A 48 1.68 2.95 -7.56
N VAL A 49 2.77 2.93 -6.78
CA VAL A 49 2.90 1.97 -5.67
C VAL A 49 1.83 2.21 -4.59
N THR A 50 1.48 3.47 -4.32
CA THR A 50 0.43 3.82 -3.35
C THR A 50 -0.92 3.23 -3.74
N VAL A 51 -1.34 3.37 -5.00
CA VAL A 51 -2.60 2.81 -5.49
C VAL A 51 -2.55 1.28 -5.57
N ALA A 52 -1.40 0.70 -5.94
CA ALA A 52 -1.22 -0.75 -5.93
C ALA A 52 -1.37 -1.34 -4.52
N VAL A 53 -0.81 -0.68 -3.49
CA VAL A 53 -0.93 -1.10 -2.08
C VAL A 53 -2.37 -0.97 -1.58
N LEU A 54 -3.09 0.10 -1.97
CA LEU A 54 -4.52 0.25 -1.66
C LEU A 54 -5.34 -0.94 -2.19
N LEU A 55 -5.16 -1.29 -3.47
CA LEU A 55 -5.87 -2.42 -4.08
C LEU A 55 -5.43 -3.78 -3.53
N ALA A 56 -4.17 -3.90 -3.11
CA ALA A 56 -3.66 -5.08 -2.43
C ALA A 56 -4.12 -5.17 -0.95
N GLN A 57 -4.88 -4.18 -0.46
CA GLN A 57 -5.35 -4.05 0.92
C GLN A 57 -4.19 -4.09 1.93
N GLY A 58 -3.10 -3.40 1.60
CA GLY A 58 -1.95 -3.23 2.49
C GLY A 58 -1.89 -1.85 3.14
N HIS A 59 -0.88 -1.63 3.98
CA HIS A 59 -0.60 -0.36 4.63
C HIS A 59 0.72 0.24 4.13
N LEU A 60 0.83 1.57 4.18
CA LEU A 60 1.98 2.32 3.69
C LEU A 60 2.77 2.96 4.84
N LEU A 61 4.08 2.81 4.77
CA LEU A 61 5.03 3.55 5.60
C LEU A 61 5.77 4.56 4.71
N VAL A 62 5.71 5.85 5.04
CA VAL A 62 6.35 6.91 4.26
C VAL A 62 7.47 7.53 5.08
N GLU A 63 8.71 7.28 4.68
CA GLU A 63 9.92 7.78 5.33
C GLU A 63 10.47 8.99 4.56
N ASP A 64 10.84 10.06 5.27
CA ASP A 64 11.58 11.17 4.66
C ASP A 64 11.97 12.31 5.62
N VAL A 65 12.67 13.32 5.08
CA VAL A 65 12.86 14.63 5.70
C VAL A 65 11.56 15.45 5.81
N PRO A 66 11.48 16.43 6.72
CA PRO A 66 10.33 17.35 6.82
C PRO A 66 10.10 18.15 5.53
N GLY A 67 8.85 18.49 5.23
CA GLY A 67 8.50 19.45 4.16
C GLY A 67 8.32 18.88 2.75
N VAL A 68 8.63 17.61 2.50
CA VAL A 68 8.59 17.02 1.13
C VAL A 68 7.24 16.40 0.72
N GLY A 69 6.12 16.80 1.32
CA GLY A 69 4.80 16.45 0.81
C GLY A 69 4.25 15.05 1.16
N LYS A 70 4.82 14.35 2.16
CA LYS A 70 4.31 13.05 2.66
C LYS A 70 2.85 13.10 3.09
N THR A 71 2.51 14.08 3.93
CA THR A 71 1.14 14.31 4.38
C THR A 71 0.26 14.78 3.21
N THR A 72 0.84 15.42 2.20
CA THR A 72 0.14 15.83 0.98
C THR A 72 -0.30 14.62 0.15
N LEU A 73 0.57 13.63 -0.05
CA LEU A 73 0.21 12.36 -0.69
C LEU A 73 -0.95 11.68 0.03
N ALA A 74 -0.84 11.53 1.34
CA ALA A 74 -1.85 10.86 2.15
C ALA A 74 -3.20 11.59 2.07
N LYS A 75 -3.20 12.93 2.15
CA LYS A 75 -4.40 13.76 1.99
C LYS A 75 -4.97 13.71 0.58
N ALA A 76 -4.14 13.69 -0.45
CA ALA A 76 -4.59 13.63 -1.84
C ALA A 76 -5.30 12.30 -2.10
N LEU A 77 -4.68 11.18 -1.72
CA LEU A 77 -5.31 9.85 -1.78
C LEU A 77 -6.65 9.84 -1.05
N ALA A 78 -6.68 10.37 0.16
CA ALA A 78 -7.88 10.43 0.99
C ALA A 78 -9.01 11.29 0.38
N ARG A 79 -8.68 12.29 -0.44
CA ARG A 79 -9.65 13.15 -1.14
C ARG A 79 -10.15 12.56 -2.46
N THR A 80 -9.38 11.66 -3.08
CA THR A 80 -9.76 10.99 -4.34
C THR A 80 -10.78 9.86 -4.15
N ILE A 81 -11.01 9.41 -2.92
CA ILE A 81 -11.92 8.31 -2.59
C ILE A 81 -12.98 8.82 -1.62
N ASP A 82 -14.26 8.56 -1.89
CA ASP A 82 -15.36 8.93 -1.01
C ASP A 82 -15.38 7.98 0.20
N CYS A 83 -14.60 8.34 1.21
CA CYS A 83 -14.26 7.52 2.36
C CYS A 83 -14.05 8.40 3.59
N LYS A 84 -14.30 7.85 4.79
CA LYS A 84 -14.00 8.57 6.03
C LYS A 84 -12.49 8.63 6.23
N VAL A 85 -11.99 9.81 6.59
CA VAL A 85 -10.56 10.07 6.83
C VAL A 85 -10.32 10.35 8.30
N GLY A 86 -9.41 9.60 8.90
CA GLY A 86 -8.90 9.82 10.26
C GLY A 86 -7.49 10.37 10.18
N ARG A 87 -7.17 11.38 10.98
CA ARG A 87 -5.79 11.88 11.13
C ARG A 87 -5.35 11.71 12.57
N ILE A 88 -4.15 11.16 12.74
CA ILE A 88 -3.52 10.93 14.03
C ILE A 88 -2.15 11.61 13.97
N GLN A 89 -1.93 12.57 14.86
CA GLN A 89 -0.59 13.09 15.11
C GLN A 89 -0.02 12.27 16.26
N PHE A 90 1.03 11.50 16.01
CA PHE A 90 1.68 10.74 17.06
C PHE A 90 2.54 11.67 17.92
N THR A 91 2.27 11.66 19.21
CA THR A 91 2.99 12.43 20.23
C THR A 91 3.38 11.49 21.38
N PRO A 92 4.39 11.85 22.19
CA PRO A 92 4.86 10.98 23.29
C PRO A 92 3.78 10.67 24.34
N ASP A 93 2.80 11.55 24.49
CA ASP A 93 1.68 11.48 25.44
C ASP A 93 0.43 10.78 24.87
N LEU A 94 0.40 10.47 23.57
CA LEU A 94 -0.74 9.82 22.92
C LEU A 94 -0.98 8.42 23.53
N LEU A 95 -2.18 8.19 24.04
CA LEU A 95 -2.57 6.92 24.65
C LEU A 95 -3.19 5.98 23.62
N PRO A 96 -3.08 4.64 23.79
CA PRO A 96 -3.77 3.66 22.93
C PRO A 96 -5.26 3.94 22.74
N SER A 97 -5.95 4.35 23.81
CA SER A 97 -7.38 4.70 23.80
C SER A 97 -7.71 5.92 22.94
N ASP A 98 -6.75 6.82 22.72
CA ASP A 98 -6.95 7.96 21.82
C ASP A 98 -7.00 7.52 20.35
N LEU A 99 -6.46 6.32 20.03
CA LEU A 99 -6.56 5.71 18.70
C LEU A 99 -7.82 4.86 18.56
N THR A 100 -8.04 3.95 19.52
CA THR A 100 -9.11 2.94 19.47
C THR A 100 -10.45 3.47 19.96
N GLY A 101 -10.48 4.58 20.70
CA GLY A 101 -11.70 5.14 21.28
C GLY A 101 -11.90 4.76 22.74
N VAL A 102 -12.91 5.41 23.33
CA VAL A 102 -13.21 5.34 24.77
C VAL A 102 -14.70 5.21 24.99
N ASN A 103 -15.10 4.57 26.09
CA ASN A 103 -16.47 4.62 26.58
C ASN A 103 -16.67 5.84 27.47
N ILE A 104 -17.60 6.71 27.09
CA ILE A 104 -17.95 7.91 27.86
C ILE A 104 -19.27 7.67 28.58
N TYR A 105 -19.27 7.88 29.89
CA TYR A 105 -20.50 7.83 30.67
C TYR A 105 -21.40 9.04 30.35
N ARG A 106 -22.62 8.77 29.89
CA ARG A 106 -23.64 9.80 29.70
C ARG A 106 -24.57 9.84 30.89
N ALA A 107 -24.45 10.90 31.68
CA ALA A 107 -25.28 11.12 32.87
C ALA A 107 -26.78 11.25 32.56
N ALA A 108 -27.16 11.64 31.34
CA ALA A 108 -28.56 11.86 30.96
C ALA A 108 -29.38 10.55 30.88
N ASN A 109 -28.76 9.47 30.40
CA ASN A 109 -29.38 8.14 30.25
C ASN A 109 -28.72 7.07 31.14
N HIS A 110 -27.72 7.43 31.95
CA HIS A 110 -26.94 6.53 32.80
C HIS A 110 -26.28 5.37 32.04
N GLU A 111 -25.89 5.60 30.78
CA GLU A 111 -25.29 4.60 29.90
C GLU A 111 -23.86 4.99 29.51
N PHE A 112 -23.03 3.98 29.26
CA PHE A 112 -21.72 4.17 28.63
C PHE A 112 -21.91 4.16 27.10
N GLU A 113 -21.54 5.25 26.42
CA GLU A 113 -21.52 5.32 24.97
C GLU A 113 -20.08 5.20 24.46
N PHE A 114 -19.87 4.27 23.54
CA PHE A 114 -18.61 4.17 22.82
C PHE A 114 -18.39 5.35 21.88
N ARG A 115 -17.30 6.09 22.10
CA ARG A 115 -16.80 7.11 21.19
C ARG A 115 -15.67 6.52 20.36
N PRO A 116 -15.89 6.24 19.07
CA PRO A 116 -14.86 5.64 18.23
C PRO A 116 -13.70 6.61 18.03
N GLY A 117 -12.48 6.08 18.14
CA GLY A 117 -11.27 6.83 17.83
C GLY A 117 -11.04 7.00 16.32
N PRO A 118 -9.96 7.69 15.92
CA PRO A 118 -9.63 7.98 14.53
C PRO A 118 -9.41 6.74 13.66
N VAL A 119 -9.06 5.58 14.26
CA VAL A 119 -8.89 4.31 13.51
C VAL A 119 -10.19 3.80 12.90
N PHE A 120 -11.36 4.28 13.34
CA PHE A 120 -12.66 3.98 12.73
C PHE A 120 -12.92 4.82 11.48
N SER A 121 -11.92 4.94 10.61
CA SER A 121 -11.93 5.67 9.36
C SER A 121 -11.35 4.77 8.27
N ASN A 122 -11.85 4.86 7.04
CA ASN A 122 -11.36 4.04 5.93
C ASN A 122 -9.90 4.33 5.59
N ILE A 123 -9.49 5.60 5.69
CA ILE A 123 -8.13 6.04 5.44
C ILE A 123 -7.63 6.75 6.69
N VAL A 124 -6.62 6.17 7.33
CA VAL A 124 -5.99 6.71 8.54
C VAL A 124 -4.61 7.25 8.17
N ILE A 125 -4.43 8.56 8.38
CA ILE A 125 -3.15 9.25 8.18
C ILE A 125 -2.48 9.38 9.55
N GLY A 126 -1.38 8.66 9.75
CA GLY A 126 -0.60 8.70 10.98
C GLY A 126 0.67 9.51 10.79
N ASP A 127 0.74 10.73 11.31
CA ASP A 127 1.92 11.56 11.21
C ASP A 127 2.91 11.25 12.35
N GLU A 128 4.18 10.98 12.00
CA GLU A 128 5.30 10.79 12.94
C GLU A 128 5.14 9.61 13.91
N ILE A 129 4.78 8.42 13.40
CA ILE A 129 4.50 7.22 14.21
C ILE A 129 5.62 6.86 15.20
N ASN A 130 6.87 7.21 14.88
CA ASN A 130 8.03 7.02 15.73
C ASN A 130 8.07 7.94 16.97
N ARG A 131 7.19 8.93 17.12
CA ARG A 131 7.14 9.80 18.32
C ARG A 131 6.31 9.25 19.47
N ALA A 132 5.46 8.25 19.21
CA ALA A 132 4.61 7.68 20.24
C ALA A 132 5.24 6.49 20.95
N SER A 133 4.74 6.19 22.15
CA SER A 133 5.21 5.05 22.93
C SER A 133 5.02 3.72 22.18
N PRO A 134 5.86 2.69 22.46
CA PRO A 134 5.69 1.36 21.86
C PRO A 134 4.30 0.74 22.10
N LYS A 135 3.63 1.08 23.20
CA LYS A 135 2.26 0.62 23.49
C LYS A 135 1.25 1.22 22.52
N THR A 136 1.36 2.52 22.27
CA THR A 136 0.51 3.28 21.35
C THR A 136 0.73 2.85 19.90
N GLN A 137 1.98 2.63 19.51
CA GLN A 137 2.33 2.03 18.21
C GLN A 137 1.69 0.64 18.05
N SER A 138 1.81 -0.21 19.08
CA SER A 138 1.24 -1.57 19.07
C SER A 138 -0.28 -1.57 18.87
N ALA A 139 -1.00 -0.63 19.48
CA ALA A 139 -2.46 -0.52 19.33
C ALA A 139 -2.89 -0.22 17.88
N LEU A 140 -2.19 0.67 17.18
CA LEU A 140 -2.44 0.91 15.75
C LEU A 140 -2.13 -0.34 14.92
N LEU A 141 -1.00 -1.00 15.21
CA LEU A 141 -0.54 -2.17 14.46
C LEU A 141 -1.43 -3.40 14.66
N GLU A 142 -2.05 -3.53 15.84
CA GLU A 142 -3.10 -4.52 16.11
C GLU A 142 -4.33 -4.24 15.26
N CYS A 143 -4.79 -2.98 15.21
CA CYS A 143 -5.90 -2.58 14.34
C CYS A 143 -5.63 -2.90 12.85
N MET A 144 -4.40 -2.68 12.39
CA MET A 144 -3.96 -3.01 11.03
C MET A 144 -4.00 -4.51 10.74
N GLU A 145 -3.61 -5.35 11.70
CA GLU A 145 -3.55 -6.79 11.50
C GLU A 145 -4.92 -7.47 11.62
N GLU A 146 -5.71 -7.06 12.62
CA GLU A 146 -6.94 -7.76 12.99
C GLU A 146 -8.19 -7.15 12.34
N GLY A 147 -8.12 -5.91 11.83
CA GLY A 147 -9.29 -5.22 11.25
C GLY A 147 -10.39 -4.93 12.28
N GLN A 148 -10.07 -5.00 13.57
CA GLN A 148 -10.97 -4.79 14.70
C GLN A 148 -10.20 -4.28 15.91
N THR A 149 -10.92 -3.77 16.90
CA THR A 149 -10.36 -3.43 18.22
C THR A 149 -11.33 -3.82 19.33
N THR A 150 -10.82 -4.14 20.51
CA THR A 150 -11.65 -4.48 21.68
C THR A 150 -11.50 -3.42 22.75
N VAL A 151 -12.61 -2.80 23.15
CA VAL A 151 -12.66 -1.76 24.19
C VAL A 151 -13.66 -2.22 25.25
N ASP A 152 -13.21 -2.27 26.50
CA ASP A 152 -13.99 -2.75 27.67
C ASP A 152 -14.74 -4.07 27.42
N GLY A 153 -14.07 -5.02 26.77
CA GLY A 153 -14.62 -6.36 26.49
C GLY A 153 -15.57 -6.44 25.31
N THR A 154 -15.86 -5.33 24.62
CA THR A 154 -16.67 -5.30 23.39
C THR A 154 -15.78 -5.14 22.17
N THR A 155 -15.91 -6.04 21.19
CA THR A 155 -15.17 -5.98 19.92
C THR A 155 -15.90 -5.11 18.92
N HIS A 156 -15.17 -4.19 18.30
CA HIS A 156 -15.65 -3.26 17.30
C HIS A 156 -14.88 -3.45 15.99
N MET A 157 -15.60 -3.71 14.90
CA MET A 157 -15.01 -3.87 13.57
C MET A 157 -14.60 -2.52 12.98
N LEU A 158 -13.46 -2.48 12.30
CA LEU A 158 -13.02 -1.31 11.54
C LEU A 158 -13.75 -1.25 10.18
N PRO A 159 -13.91 -0.05 9.60
CA PRO A 159 -14.54 0.09 8.29
C PRO A 159 -13.68 -0.53 7.19
N SER A 160 -14.31 -1.03 6.13
CA SER A 160 -13.62 -1.58 4.95
C SER A 160 -13.94 -0.72 3.72
N PRO A 161 -12.97 -0.34 2.88
CA PRO A 161 -11.54 -0.63 2.99
C PRO A 161 -10.89 0.11 4.17
N PHE A 162 -9.81 -0.46 4.72
CA PHE A 162 -9.01 0.10 5.81
C PHE A 162 -7.55 0.25 5.37
N LEU A 163 -7.12 1.49 5.12
CA LEU A 163 -5.76 1.84 4.76
C LEU A 163 -5.14 2.72 5.85
N VAL A 164 -3.91 2.39 6.24
CA VAL A 164 -3.10 3.22 7.13
C VAL A 164 -1.92 3.74 6.32
N VAL A 165 -1.76 5.05 6.29
CA VAL A 165 -0.59 5.74 5.74
C VAL A 165 0.14 6.39 6.90
N ALA A 166 1.17 5.71 7.40
CA ALA A 166 2.00 6.19 8.50
C ALA A 166 3.23 6.91 7.95
N THR A 167 3.58 8.05 8.52
CA THR A 167 4.82 8.77 8.20
C THR A 167 5.79 8.66 9.37
N GLN A 168 7.08 8.63 9.08
CA GLN A 168 8.13 8.77 10.09
C GLN A 168 9.27 9.65 9.57
N ASN A 169 9.94 10.33 10.50
CA ASN A 169 11.14 11.12 10.22
C ASN A 169 12.36 10.38 10.80
N PRO A 170 13.28 9.88 9.96
CA PRO A 170 14.44 9.11 10.44
C PRO A 170 15.53 9.99 11.08
N VAL A 171 15.47 11.31 10.94
CA VAL A 171 16.52 12.24 11.40
C VAL A 171 16.31 12.69 12.86
N GLU A 172 15.08 12.68 13.36
CA GLU A 172 14.76 13.07 14.74
C GLU A 172 15.22 11.99 15.74
N MET A 173 16.36 12.24 16.40
CA MET A 173 16.95 11.28 17.35
C MET A 173 16.51 11.47 18.80
N GLU A 174 16.01 12.65 19.19
CA GLU A 174 15.55 12.89 20.56
C GLU A 174 14.07 12.57 20.73
N GLY A 175 13.75 11.73 21.73
CA GLY A 175 12.37 11.43 22.11
C GLY A 175 11.58 10.58 21.12
N THR A 176 12.26 9.82 20.24
CA THR A 176 11.63 8.91 19.28
C THR A 176 11.85 7.44 19.66
N TYR A 177 10.86 6.61 19.32
CA TYR A 177 10.83 5.16 19.45
C TYR A 177 10.77 4.56 18.04
N PRO A 178 11.90 4.11 17.46
CA PRO A 178 11.89 3.52 16.14
C PRO A 178 11.02 2.26 16.12
N LEU A 179 10.28 2.06 15.03
CA LEU A 179 9.50 0.84 14.85
C LEU A 179 10.42 -0.38 14.79
N PRO A 180 10.27 -1.36 15.71
CA PRO A 180 10.96 -2.64 15.60
C PRO A 180 10.67 -3.32 14.26
N GLU A 181 11.57 -4.18 13.82
CA GLU A 181 11.48 -4.82 12.50
C GLU A 181 10.20 -5.66 12.35
N ALA A 182 9.79 -6.35 13.42
CA ALA A 182 8.53 -7.09 13.47
C ALA A 182 7.28 -6.20 13.31
N GLN A 183 7.39 -4.91 13.64
CA GLN A 183 6.33 -3.93 13.44
C GLN A 183 6.35 -3.37 12.02
N ARG A 184 7.53 -3.08 11.47
CA ARG A 184 7.70 -2.66 10.07
C ARG A 184 7.18 -3.70 9.08
N ASP A 185 7.27 -4.98 9.40
CA ASP A 185 6.73 -6.10 8.60
C ASP A 185 5.21 -5.99 8.33
N ARG A 186 4.46 -5.29 9.18
CA ARG A 186 3.01 -5.06 9.00
C ARG A 186 2.68 -4.04 7.91
N PHE A 187 3.61 -3.17 7.55
CA PHE A 187 3.45 -2.27 6.42
C PHE A 187 3.83 -3.00 5.13
N MET A 188 2.93 -2.98 4.14
CA MET A 188 3.12 -3.68 2.87
C MET A 188 4.24 -3.07 2.04
N ALA A 189 4.31 -1.74 1.99
CA ALA A 189 5.37 -1.05 1.29
C ALA A 189 5.89 0.13 2.12
N ARG A 190 7.18 0.39 1.97
CA ARG A 190 7.82 1.60 2.44
C ARG A 190 8.21 2.46 1.24
N LEU A 191 7.79 3.72 1.27
CA LEU A 191 8.06 4.71 0.24
C LEU A 191 8.95 5.82 0.79
N THR A 192 9.94 6.22 -0.01
CA THR A 192 10.77 7.40 0.22
C THR A 192 10.37 8.44 -0.83
N VAL A 193 10.07 9.67 -0.39
CA VAL A 193 9.68 10.76 -1.29
C VAL A 193 10.90 11.45 -1.89
N GLY A 194 12.01 11.60 -1.18
CA GLY A 194 13.17 12.43 -1.51
C GLY A 194 12.83 13.92 -1.71
N TYR A 195 13.85 14.74 -1.93
CA TYR A 195 13.64 16.09 -2.44
C TYR A 195 13.10 16.04 -3.88
N PRO A 196 12.15 16.90 -4.27
CA PRO A 196 11.75 17.02 -5.66
C PRO A 196 12.97 17.35 -6.55
N ASP A 197 12.93 16.94 -7.81
CA ASP A 197 13.89 17.46 -8.78
C ASP A 197 13.66 18.96 -9.02
N VAL A 198 14.64 19.63 -9.64
CA VAL A 198 14.61 21.09 -9.85
C VAL A 198 13.33 21.51 -10.59
N ASP A 199 12.89 20.75 -11.59
CA ASP A 199 11.69 21.07 -12.35
C ASP A 199 10.41 20.89 -11.52
N ALA A 200 10.36 19.87 -10.65
CA ALA A 200 9.27 19.62 -9.73
C ALA A 200 9.22 20.69 -8.64
N GLU A 201 10.37 21.13 -8.14
CA GLU A 201 10.47 22.20 -7.15
C GLU A 201 10.07 23.56 -7.74
N LEU A 202 10.48 23.86 -8.98
CA LEU A 202 10.00 25.03 -9.73
C LEU A 202 8.47 25.01 -9.89
N ARG A 203 7.90 23.87 -10.32
CA ARG A 203 6.44 23.71 -10.41
C ARG A 203 5.73 23.84 -9.06
N MET A 204 6.40 23.51 -7.95
CA MET A 204 5.86 23.73 -6.61
C MET A 204 5.82 25.22 -6.25
N LEU A 205 6.86 25.98 -6.59
CA LEU A 205 6.89 27.43 -6.40
C LEU A 205 5.77 28.12 -7.19
N ASP A 206 5.63 27.80 -8.48
CA ASP A 206 4.56 28.35 -9.34
C ASP A 206 3.16 28.06 -8.78
N ARG A 207 2.98 26.90 -8.13
CA ARG A 207 1.69 26.49 -7.54
C ARG A 207 1.42 27.14 -6.19
N GLN A 208 2.45 27.50 -5.43
CA GLN A 208 2.28 28.13 -4.12
C GLN A 208 1.71 29.56 -4.23
N GLU A 209 1.79 30.16 -5.42
CA GLU A 209 1.13 31.43 -5.77
C GLU A 209 -0.36 31.28 -6.14
N SER A 210 -0.88 30.04 -6.19
CA SER A 210 -2.27 29.70 -6.58
C SER A 210 -3.08 29.05 -5.43
N ASP A 211 -4.40 28.92 -5.59
CA ASP A 211 -5.30 28.29 -4.60
C ASP A 211 -4.85 26.87 -4.21
N ASN A 212 -5.12 26.48 -2.96
CA ASN A 212 -4.73 25.17 -2.40
C ASN A 212 -5.21 23.99 -3.28
N PRO A 213 -4.31 23.24 -3.96
CA PRO A 213 -4.70 22.19 -4.91
C PRO A 213 -5.54 21.06 -4.28
N LEU A 214 -5.34 20.80 -2.98
CA LEU A 214 -6.14 19.82 -2.24
C LEU A 214 -7.62 20.23 -2.11
N ALA A 215 -7.94 21.52 -2.19
CA ALA A 215 -9.30 22.03 -2.07
C ALA A 215 -10.14 21.73 -3.33
N HIS A 216 -9.49 21.57 -4.48
CA HIS A 216 -10.16 21.28 -5.75
C HIS A 216 -10.30 19.77 -6.03
N LEU A 217 -9.63 18.92 -5.26
CA LEU A 217 -9.79 17.47 -5.39
C LEU A 217 -11.19 17.04 -4.96
N ARG A 218 -11.88 16.36 -5.88
CA ARG A 218 -13.16 15.69 -5.64
C ARG A 218 -12.97 14.17 -5.67
N PRO A 219 -13.76 13.42 -4.90
CA PRO A 219 -13.76 11.97 -5.00
C PRO A 219 -14.07 11.51 -6.42
N VAL A 220 -13.29 10.54 -6.92
CA VAL A 220 -13.47 9.93 -8.24
C VAL A 220 -14.04 8.50 -8.15
N THR A 221 -14.07 7.94 -6.94
CA THR A 221 -14.55 6.59 -6.64
C THR A 221 -15.08 6.50 -5.20
N THR A 222 -15.74 5.40 -4.84
CA THR A 222 -16.21 5.11 -3.48
C THR A 222 -15.38 4.02 -2.79
N GLY A 223 -15.47 3.91 -1.47
CA GLY A 223 -14.88 2.78 -0.75
C GLY A 223 -15.39 1.41 -1.22
N ALA A 224 -16.67 1.29 -1.58
CA ALA A 224 -17.26 0.06 -2.09
C ALA A 224 -16.64 -0.36 -3.44
N ASP A 225 -16.41 0.60 -4.34
CA ASP A 225 -15.73 0.36 -5.61
C ASP A 225 -14.28 -0.07 -5.39
N VAL A 226 -13.55 0.55 -4.46
CA VAL A 226 -12.18 0.14 -4.11
C VAL A 226 -12.14 -1.32 -3.66
N LEU A 227 -13.11 -1.78 -2.85
CA LEU A 227 -13.18 -3.19 -2.44
C LEU A 227 -13.46 -4.13 -3.61
N ARG A 228 -14.35 -3.73 -4.51
CA ARG A 228 -14.65 -4.49 -5.74
C ARG A 228 -13.41 -4.58 -6.63
N PHE A 229 -12.68 -3.48 -6.82
CA PHE A 229 -11.42 -3.48 -7.57
C PHE A 229 -10.32 -4.30 -6.89
N ALA A 230 -10.27 -4.30 -5.56
CA ALA A 230 -9.36 -5.18 -4.83
C ALA A 230 -9.66 -6.67 -5.07
N GLU A 231 -10.92 -7.05 -5.27
CA GLU A 231 -11.30 -8.41 -5.68
C GLU A 231 -10.81 -8.74 -7.10
N VAL A 232 -11.04 -7.83 -8.05
CA VAL A 232 -10.55 -7.97 -9.43
C VAL A 232 -9.03 -8.13 -9.44
N ALA A 233 -8.30 -7.26 -8.74
CA ALA A 233 -6.85 -7.36 -8.59
C ALA A 233 -6.42 -8.72 -7.99
N ARG A 234 -7.14 -9.23 -6.98
CA ARG A 234 -6.84 -10.54 -6.38
C ARG A 234 -7.01 -11.70 -7.36
N SER A 235 -7.96 -11.58 -8.29
CA SER A 235 -8.28 -12.58 -9.31
C SER A 235 -7.26 -12.67 -10.45
N VAL A 236 -6.41 -11.65 -10.64
CA VAL A 236 -5.32 -11.64 -11.63
C VAL A 236 -4.47 -12.91 -11.50
N HIS A 237 -4.21 -13.55 -12.63
CA HIS A 237 -3.46 -14.80 -12.70
C HIS A 237 -1.98 -14.59 -12.34
N ALA A 238 -1.42 -15.49 -11.55
CA ALA A 238 0.01 -15.56 -11.32
C ALA A 238 0.47 -16.99 -11.57
N SER A 239 1.27 -17.17 -12.62
CA SER A 239 1.76 -18.47 -13.04
C SER A 239 2.68 -19.08 -11.97
N THR A 240 2.90 -20.39 -12.08
CA THR A 240 3.83 -21.08 -11.18
C THR A 240 5.24 -20.51 -11.34
N ALA A 241 5.63 -20.12 -12.55
CA ALA A 241 6.90 -19.47 -12.84
C ALA A 241 7.07 -18.16 -12.06
N VAL A 242 6.07 -17.26 -12.08
CA VAL A 242 6.11 -16.00 -11.31
C VAL A 242 6.14 -16.26 -9.80
N LYS A 243 5.34 -17.22 -9.30
CA LYS A 243 5.36 -17.58 -7.87
C LYS A 243 6.72 -18.11 -7.43
N ARG A 244 7.39 -18.92 -8.27
CA ARG A 244 8.76 -19.38 -8.03
C ARG A 244 9.76 -18.22 -8.04
N TYR A 245 9.60 -17.25 -8.93
CA TYR A 245 10.43 -16.04 -8.96
C TYR A 245 10.31 -15.22 -7.67
N VAL A 246 9.08 -14.96 -7.22
CA VAL A 246 8.82 -14.27 -5.93
C VAL A 246 9.48 -15.03 -4.77
N LEU A 247 9.35 -16.36 -4.75
CA LEU A 247 9.97 -17.20 -3.72
C LEU A 247 11.50 -17.13 -3.79
N ALA A 248 12.09 -17.17 -4.99
CA ALA A 248 13.54 -17.08 -5.19
C ALA A 248 14.10 -15.77 -4.64
N LEU A 249 13.45 -14.64 -4.90
CA LEU A 249 13.85 -13.34 -4.34
C LEU A 249 13.80 -13.35 -2.81
N VAL A 250 12.69 -13.81 -2.22
CA VAL A 250 12.54 -13.84 -0.76
C VAL A 250 13.52 -14.81 -0.10
N THR A 251 13.74 -15.99 -0.66
CA THR A 251 14.75 -16.94 -0.19
C THR A 251 16.15 -16.35 -0.30
N GLY A 252 16.46 -15.66 -1.40
CA GLY A 252 17.71 -14.94 -1.57
C GLY A 252 17.98 -13.94 -0.44
N THR A 253 16.96 -13.23 0.05
CA THR A 253 17.14 -12.34 1.22
C THR A 253 17.47 -13.07 2.53
N ARG A 254 17.07 -14.34 2.68
CA ARG A 254 17.34 -15.13 3.90
C ARG A 254 18.72 -15.77 3.89
N GLU A 255 19.25 -16.01 2.70
CA GLU A 255 20.54 -16.65 2.49
C GLU A 255 21.67 -15.64 2.22
N HIS A 256 21.32 -14.36 2.00
CA HIS A 256 22.29 -13.32 1.69
C HIS A 256 23.23 -13.02 2.88
N PRO A 257 24.56 -13.11 2.73
CA PRO A 257 25.52 -12.97 3.83
C PRO A 257 25.56 -11.56 4.44
N GLY A 258 25.16 -10.53 3.68
CA GLY A 258 25.04 -9.16 4.16
C GLY A 258 23.80 -8.88 5.02
N LEU A 259 22.93 -9.87 5.25
CA LEU A 259 21.69 -9.71 6.00
C LEU A 259 21.71 -10.55 7.28
N ARG A 260 21.46 -9.89 8.41
CA ARG A 260 21.19 -10.53 9.71
C ARG A 260 19.77 -11.07 9.80
N LEU A 261 18.82 -10.42 9.12
CA LEU A 261 17.43 -10.85 9.03
C LEU A 261 16.91 -10.64 7.60
N GLY A 262 16.43 -11.73 6.99
CA GLY A 262 15.78 -11.73 5.68
C GLY A 262 14.26 -11.51 5.76
N ALA A 263 13.61 -11.50 4.61
CA ALA A 263 12.17 -11.26 4.52
C ALA A 263 11.31 -12.42 5.05
N SER A 264 10.20 -12.07 5.73
CA SER A 264 9.23 -13.00 6.33
C SER A 264 8.41 -13.77 5.27
N PRO A 265 7.72 -14.88 5.60
CA PRO A 265 6.75 -15.49 4.70
C PRO A 265 5.57 -14.57 4.34
N ARG A 266 5.20 -13.65 5.25
CA ARG A 266 4.20 -12.61 5.00
C ARG A 266 4.59 -11.74 3.82
N THR A 267 5.87 -11.39 3.74
CA THR A 267 6.44 -10.62 2.63
C THR A 267 6.20 -11.27 1.27
N THR A 268 6.34 -12.60 1.17
CA THR A 268 6.08 -13.35 -0.06
C THR A 268 4.64 -13.13 -0.54
N LEU A 269 3.66 -13.21 0.38
CA LEU A 269 2.25 -13.01 0.07
C LEU A 269 1.95 -11.56 -0.31
N GLN A 270 2.51 -10.60 0.41
CA GLN A 270 2.31 -9.17 0.17
C GLN A 270 2.91 -8.72 -1.17
N LEU A 271 4.13 -9.17 -1.49
CA LEU A 271 4.77 -8.86 -2.78
C LEU A 271 3.95 -9.39 -3.96
N LEU A 272 3.47 -10.64 -3.89
CA LEU A 272 2.63 -11.20 -4.94
C LEU A 272 1.28 -10.47 -5.06
N ARG A 273 0.64 -10.12 -3.94
CA ARG A 273 -0.62 -9.36 -3.94
C ARG A 273 -0.45 -7.96 -4.55
N ALA A 274 0.62 -7.25 -4.20
CA ALA A 274 0.93 -5.96 -4.78
C ALA A 274 1.25 -6.06 -6.28
N ALA A 275 1.99 -7.10 -6.72
CA ALA A 275 2.28 -7.33 -8.13
C ALA A 275 1.01 -7.62 -8.95
N LYS A 276 0.05 -8.36 -8.38
CA LYS A 276 -1.27 -8.55 -8.99
C LYS A 276 -2.05 -7.26 -9.14
N ALA A 277 -2.04 -6.40 -8.11
CA ALA A 277 -2.68 -5.09 -8.19
C ALA A 277 -2.04 -4.20 -9.26
N LEU A 278 -0.70 -4.20 -9.37
CA LEU A 278 0.03 -3.46 -10.39
C LEU A 278 -0.30 -3.97 -11.81
N ALA A 279 -0.35 -5.28 -12.01
CA ALA A 279 -0.78 -5.87 -13.28
C ALA A 279 -2.22 -5.49 -13.65
N ALA A 280 -3.15 -5.52 -12.68
CA ALA A 280 -4.53 -5.10 -12.91
C ALA A 280 -4.62 -3.62 -13.32
N MET A 281 -3.89 -2.74 -12.63
CA MET A 281 -3.82 -1.31 -12.97
C MET A 281 -3.25 -1.06 -14.37
N ALA A 282 -2.40 -1.96 -14.87
CA ALA A 282 -1.87 -1.94 -16.22
C ALA A 282 -2.81 -2.58 -17.26
N GLY A 283 -4.02 -2.99 -16.87
CA GLY A 283 -5.00 -3.65 -17.75
C GLY A 283 -4.64 -5.08 -18.13
N ARG A 284 -3.77 -5.73 -17.35
CA ARG A 284 -3.38 -7.13 -17.56
C ARG A 284 -4.09 -8.04 -16.58
N ASP A 285 -4.51 -9.20 -17.08
CA ASP A 285 -5.11 -10.29 -16.32
C ASP A 285 -4.08 -11.30 -15.77
N HIS A 286 -2.80 -11.05 -15.99
CA HIS A 286 -1.70 -11.86 -15.49
C HIS A 286 -0.51 -11.00 -15.02
N VAL A 287 0.20 -11.51 -14.00
CA VAL A 287 1.42 -10.91 -13.45
C VAL A 287 2.62 -11.23 -14.33
N LEU A 288 3.48 -10.25 -14.54
CA LEU A 288 4.80 -10.40 -15.18
C LEU A 288 5.91 -10.32 -14.12
N PRO A 289 7.10 -10.90 -14.38
CA PRO A 289 8.26 -10.74 -13.50
C PRO A 289 8.60 -9.27 -13.24
N ASP A 290 8.44 -8.40 -14.24
CA ASP A 290 8.70 -6.96 -14.12
C ASP A 290 7.83 -6.29 -13.05
N ASP A 291 6.60 -6.75 -12.84
CA ASP A 291 5.72 -6.24 -11.76
C ASP A 291 6.32 -6.53 -10.38
N VAL A 292 6.89 -7.73 -10.23
CA VAL A 292 7.55 -8.18 -9.00
C VAL A 292 8.83 -7.37 -8.78
N GLN A 293 9.62 -7.15 -9.83
CA GLN A 293 10.86 -6.37 -9.76
C GLN A 293 10.59 -4.92 -9.37
N TYR A 294 9.59 -4.29 -9.98
CA TYR A 294 9.18 -2.91 -9.69
C TYR A 294 8.81 -2.71 -8.22
N LEU A 295 8.16 -3.71 -7.61
CA LEU A 295 7.73 -3.68 -6.21
C LEU A 295 8.76 -4.27 -5.23
N ALA A 296 9.85 -4.86 -5.71
CA ALA A 296 10.79 -5.58 -4.86
C ALA A 296 11.42 -4.65 -3.81
N VAL A 297 11.96 -3.49 -4.18
CA VAL A 297 12.57 -2.57 -3.21
C VAL A 297 11.52 -1.98 -2.26
N PRO A 298 10.39 -1.39 -2.72
CA PRO A 298 9.37 -0.83 -1.84
C PRO A 298 8.78 -1.84 -0.85
N VAL A 299 8.65 -3.11 -1.25
CA VAL A 299 8.05 -4.15 -0.41
C VAL A 299 9.09 -4.86 0.45
N LEU A 300 10.31 -5.15 -0.02
CA LEU A 300 11.26 -5.98 0.71
C LEU A 300 12.15 -5.18 1.67
N ALA A 301 12.68 -4.04 1.24
CA ALA A 301 13.86 -3.43 1.86
C ALA A 301 13.66 -3.04 3.34
N HIS A 302 12.49 -2.54 3.72
CA HIS A 302 12.21 -2.10 5.11
C HIS A 302 12.09 -3.24 6.12
N ARG A 303 12.07 -4.48 5.67
CA ARG A 303 11.96 -5.68 6.52
C ARG A 303 13.31 -6.35 6.75
N LEU A 304 14.33 -5.94 6.01
CA LEU A 304 15.65 -6.55 6.07
C LEU A 304 16.50 -5.83 7.10
N VAL A 305 17.33 -6.61 7.78
CA VAL A 305 18.33 -6.07 8.70
C VAL A 305 19.70 -6.39 8.15
N VAL A 306 20.41 -5.36 7.75
CA VAL A 306 21.79 -5.46 7.26
C VAL A 306 22.74 -5.76 8.41
N THR A 307 23.77 -6.58 8.17
CA THR A 307 24.83 -6.82 9.15
C THR A 307 25.66 -5.55 9.38
N THR A 308 26.36 -5.47 10.51
CA THR A 308 27.22 -4.32 10.81
C THR A 308 28.33 -4.18 9.77
N GLU A 309 28.90 -5.28 9.33
CA GLU A 309 29.98 -5.34 8.34
C GLU A 309 29.51 -4.82 6.98
N ALA A 310 28.34 -5.26 6.51
CA ALA A 310 27.77 -4.80 5.25
C ALA A 310 27.37 -3.31 5.31
N ARG A 311 26.88 -2.85 6.47
CA ARG A 311 26.59 -1.43 6.67
C ARG A 311 27.85 -0.56 6.61
N LEU A 312 28.96 -1.03 7.19
CA LEU A 312 30.26 -0.34 7.14
C LEU A 312 30.87 -0.31 5.73
N SER A 313 30.57 -1.30 4.88
CA SER A 313 30.96 -1.29 3.47
C SER A 313 30.02 -0.48 2.58
N GLY A 314 29.06 0.25 3.17
CA GLY A 314 28.12 1.11 2.45
C GLY A 314 26.98 0.36 1.78
N GLN A 315 26.76 -0.92 2.09
CA GLN A 315 25.58 -1.64 1.62
C GLN A 315 24.39 -1.36 2.53
N ASP A 316 23.28 -0.93 1.95
CA ASP A 316 21.98 -0.86 2.61
C ASP A 316 21.02 -1.94 2.10
N ALA A 317 19.85 -2.03 2.73
CA ALA A 317 18.86 -3.04 2.37
C ALA A 317 18.31 -2.84 0.96
N GLU A 318 18.24 -1.60 0.46
CA GLU A 318 17.74 -1.29 -0.89
C GLU A 318 18.72 -1.81 -1.94
N ALA A 319 20.02 -1.57 -1.75
CA ALA A 319 21.09 -2.08 -2.61
C ALA A 319 21.15 -3.60 -2.63
N VAL A 320 20.97 -4.26 -1.47
CA VAL A 320 20.91 -5.72 -1.42
C VAL A 320 19.72 -6.26 -2.21
N VAL A 321 18.53 -5.66 -2.07
CA VAL A 321 17.35 -6.09 -2.83
C VAL A 321 17.53 -5.85 -4.33
N ALA A 322 18.04 -4.69 -4.74
CA ALA A 322 18.31 -4.38 -6.14
C ALA A 322 19.31 -5.37 -6.75
N SER A 323 20.36 -5.72 -6.01
CA SER A 323 21.33 -6.73 -6.40
C SER A 323 20.70 -8.12 -6.56
N LEU A 324 19.86 -8.54 -5.62
CA LEU A 324 19.13 -9.81 -5.70
C LEU A 324 18.19 -9.85 -6.92
N VAL A 325 17.48 -8.76 -7.22
CA VAL A 325 16.64 -8.65 -8.40
C VAL A 325 17.45 -8.82 -9.68
N ALA A 326 18.60 -8.16 -9.79
CA ALA A 326 19.47 -8.22 -10.96
C ALA A 326 20.10 -9.62 -11.17
N GLN A 327 20.38 -10.35 -10.09
CA GLN A 327 21.02 -11.65 -10.14
C GLN A 327 20.05 -12.83 -10.27
N THR A 328 18.81 -12.68 -9.79
CA THR A 328 17.83 -13.77 -9.80
C THR A 328 17.34 -14.00 -11.23
N PRO A 329 17.53 -15.21 -11.81
CA PRO A 329 17.09 -15.49 -13.16
C PRO A 329 15.58 -15.29 -13.33
N ILE A 330 15.20 -14.55 -14.37
CA ILE A 330 13.79 -14.44 -14.76
C ILE A 330 13.34 -15.80 -15.29
N PRO A 331 12.20 -16.34 -14.85
CA PRO A 331 11.70 -17.62 -15.35
C PRO A 331 11.55 -17.56 -16.87
N ALA A 332 12.07 -18.57 -17.57
CA ALA A 332 11.73 -18.75 -18.97
C ALA A 332 10.23 -19.01 -19.06
N LEU A 333 9.54 -18.28 -19.96
CA LEU A 333 8.14 -18.57 -20.27
C LEU A 333 8.10 -19.95 -20.94
N ASP A 334 7.66 -20.97 -20.20
CA ASP A 334 7.38 -22.27 -20.80
C ASP A 334 6.28 -22.08 -21.85
N ALA A 335 6.57 -22.42 -23.11
CA ALA A 335 5.68 -22.23 -24.26
C ALA A 335 4.30 -22.92 -24.09
N THR A 336 4.18 -23.82 -23.11
CA THR A 336 2.97 -24.56 -22.73
C THR A 336 2.02 -23.81 -21.80
N GLU A 337 2.41 -22.71 -21.15
CA GLU A 337 1.52 -21.93 -20.26
C GLU A 337 0.69 -20.86 -20.99
N ARG A 338 0.73 -20.81 -22.35
CA ARG A 338 -0.05 -19.88 -23.18
C ARG A 338 -1.48 -20.36 -23.53
N ARG A 339 -2.03 -21.36 -22.84
CA ARG A 339 -3.35 -21.93 -23.13
C ARG A 339 -4.32 -21.79 -21.96
#